data_AF-A0A834HRJ7-F1
#
_entry.id   AF-A0A834HRJ7-F1
#
_cell.length_a   1.000
_cell.length_b   1.000
_cell.length_c   1.000
_cell.angle_alpha   90.00
_cell.angle_beta   90.00
_cell.angle_gamma   90.00
#
_symmetry.space_group_name_H-M   'P 1'
#
loop_
_entity.id
_entity.type
_entity.pdbx_description
1 polymer ?
#
loop_
_entity_poly.entity_id
_entity_poly.type
_entity_poly.pdbx_seq_one_letter_code
_entity_poly.pdbx_strand_id
1 'polypeptide(L)'
;MRMSGSIGKVFSFSVGDLCRRLQTDRDKGLSVEKAAAVLQKTGPNVLTPSHKTPEYIKFIRTLTHGFSLLLWIGAGLCFVACLIRKIIHDELDTDNLILGCVLVTVVVVTGCFMYFQEHKSQKIMESFANMVPPKATVIRGGETMSIVSRELVVGDLVDMKFGDRIPADIRIIHSQGFKSTLYTILHNIVYYELNNTCND
;
A
#
# COMPACT_ATOMS: atom_id res chain seq x y z
N MET A 1 5.48 8.96 7.26
CA MET A 1 5.69 10.31 7.79
C MET A 1 5.05 10.38 9.16
N ARG A 2 5.84 10.15 10.22
CA ARG A 2 5.34 9.84 11.56
C ARG A 2 5.47 11.10 12.43
N MET A 3 4.37 11.80 12.68
CA MET A 3 4.25 12.62 13.90
C MET A 3 4.12 11.68 15.10
N SER A 4 5.14 10.85 15.34
CA SER A 4 5.07 9.72 16.28
C SER A 4 5.05 10.13 17.76
N GLY A 5 5.09 11.43 18.07
CA GLY A 5 5.20 11.94 19.43
C GLY A 5 4.11 12.91 19.89
N SER A 6 3.09 13.25 19.08
CA SER A 6 2.15 14.33 19.47
C SER A 6 0.74 14.29 18.87
N ILE A 7 0.26 13.16 18.33
CA ILE A 7 -1.12 13.06 17.81
C ILE A 7 -2.16 13.46 18.88
N GLY A 8 -1.93 13.11 20.15
CA GLY A 8 -2.80 13.50 21.27
C GLY A 8 -2.79 15.00 21.63
N LYS A 9 -1.75 15.76 21.25
CA LYS A 9 -1.67 17.19 21.58
C LYS A 9 -2.27 18.09 20.50
N VAL A 10 -2.29 17.67 19.23
CA VAL A 10 -2.74 18.51 18.11
C VAL A 10 -4.22 18.88 18.21
N PHE A 11 -5.06 17.97 18.73
CA PHE A 11 -6.50 18.22 18.94
C PHE A 11 -6.80 19.19 20.10
N SER A 12 -5.87 19.36 21.05
CA SER A 12 -6.06 20.23 22.22
C SER A 12 -5.77 21.71 21.94
N PHE A 13 -5.13 22.06 20.82
CA PHE A 13 -4.79 23.45 20.50
C PHE A 13 -5.98 24.18 19.86
N SER A 14 -6.13 25.48 20.15
CA SER A 14 -7.08 26.34 19.45
C SER A 14 -6.74 26.41 17.95
N VAL A 15 -7.74 26.71 17.11
CA VAL A 15 -7.53 26.85 15.66
C VAL A 15 -6.51 27.97 15.36
N GLY A 16 -6.54 29.06 16.13
CA GLY A 16 -5.58 30.17 16.00
C GLY A 16 -4.13 29.77 16.30
N ASP A 17 -3.91 28.98 17.36
CA ASP A 17 -2.57 28.47 17.70
C ASP A 17 -2.02 27.51 16.63
N LEU A 18 -2.92 26.72 16.03
CA LEU A 18 -2.57 25.82 14.94
C LEU A 18 -2.16 26.60 13.69
N CYS A 19 -2.95 27.59 13.28
CA CYS A 19 -2.63 28.48 12.16
C CYS A 19 -1.27 29.17 12.36
N ARG A 20 -0.99 29.64 13.59
CA ARG A 20 0.28 30.28 13.93
C ARG A 20 1.47 29.32 13.85
N ARG A 21 1.32 28.08 14.33
CA ARG A 21 2.38 27.06 14.26
C ARG A 21 2.66 26.57 12.85
N LEU A 22 1.60 26.39 12.05
CA LEU A 22 1.69 25.94 10.67
C LEU A 22 1.95 27.09 9.69
N GLN A 23 2.01 28.33 10.16
CA GLN A 23 2.19 29.55 9.37
C GLN A 23 1.21 29.64 8.19
N THR A 24 -0.02 29.19 8.41
CA THR A 24 -1.10 29.12 7.42
C THR A 24 -2.23 30.06 7.80
N ASP A 25 -2.90 30.61 6.79
CA ASP A 25 -4.09 31.45 6.96
C ASP A 25 -5.33 30.56 7.02
N ARG A 26 -6.28 30.89 7.91
CA ARG A 26 -7.52 30.11 8.07
C ARG A 26 -8.42 30.21 6.84
N ASP A 27 -8.44 31.38 6.20
CA ASP A 27 -9.41 31.70 5.16
C ASP A 27 -8.75 31.68 3.76
N LYS A 28 -7.47 32.09 3.67
CA LYS A 28 -6.72 32.13 2.40
C LYS A 28 -5.81 30.91 2.17
N GLY A 29 -5.63 30.05 3.17
CA GLY A 29 -4.72 28.92 3.12
C GLY A 29 -3.25 29.34 2.97
N LEU A 30 -2.43 28.42 2.45
CA LEU A 30 -1.00 28.63 2.28
C LEU A 30 -0.70 29.30 0.92
N SER A 31 0.29 30.20 0.85
CA SER A 31 0.76 30.72 -0.44
C SER A 31 1.43 29.62 -1.28
N VAL A 32 1.27 29.67 -2.60
CA VAL A 32 1.85 28.67 -3.54
C VAL A 32 3.38 28.51 -3.35
N GLU A 33 4.09 29.61 -3.14
CA GLU A 33 5.54 29.62 -2.92
C GLU A 33 5.95 28.87 -1.65
N LYS A 34 5.29 29.17 -0.52
CA LYS A 34 5.51 28.44 0.74
C LYS A 34 5.17 26.97 0.60
N ALA A 35 4.09 26.63 -0.11
CA ALA A 35 3.72 25.24 -0.33
C ALA A 35 4.82 24.49 -1.10
N ALA A 36 5.35 25.10 -2.17
CA ALA A 36 6.47 24.55 -2.93
C ALA A 36 7.74 24.40 -2.09
N ALA A 37 8.07 25.38 -1.24
CA ALA A 37 9.22 25.32 -0.34
C ALA A 37 9.08 24.21 0.71
N VAL A 38 7.88 24.03 1.29
CA VAL A 38 7.59 22.94 2.23
C VAL A 38 7.64 21.59 1.53
N LEU A 39 7.15 21.49 0.30
CA LEU A 39 7.20 20.27 -0.50
C LEU A 39 8.64 19.84 -0.78
N GLN A 40 9.52 20.77 -1.16
CA GLN A 40 10.94 20.49 -1.36
C GLN A 40 11.62 20.02 -0.08
N LYS A 41 11.27 20.61 1.08
CA LYS A 41 11.86 20.27 2.37
C LYS A 41 11.36 18.93 2.93
N THR A 42 10.09 18.61 2.69
CA THR A 42 9.39 17.50 3.37
C THR A 42 9.29 16.26 2.49
N GLY A 43 9.40 16.43 1.18
CA GLY A 43 9.15 15.40 0.19
C GLY A 43 7.65 15.23 -0.11
N PRO A 44 7.31 14.44 -1.14
CA PRO A 44 5.94 14.24 -1.56
C PRO A 44 5.13 13.47 -0.51
N ASN A 45 3.83 13.75 -0.44
CA ASN A 45 2.86 13.03 0.38
C ASN A 45 2.56 11.66 -0.23
N VAL A 46 3.54 10.77 -0.16
CA VAL A 46 3.48 9.39 -0.64
C VAL A 46 3.91 8.49 0.51
N LEU A 47 3.11 7.45 0.78
CA LEU A 47 3.50 6.40 1.69
C LEU A 47 4.79 5.76 1.16
N THR A 48 5.83 5.73 1.98
CA THR A 48 7.08 5.05 1.63
C THR A 48 6.73 3.63 1.19
N PRO A 49 7.04 3.23 -0.06
CA PRO A 49 6.72 1.90 -0.51
C PRO A 49 7.46 0.92 0.41
N SER A 50 6.73 -0.02 1.00
CA SER A 50 7.33 -1.09 1.79
C SER A 50 8.41 -1.78 0.96
N HIS A 51 9.50 -2.20 1.60
CA HIS A 51 10.63 -2.86 0.92
C HIS A 51 10.10 -3.91 -0.05
N LYS A 52 10.36 -3.71 -1.35
CA LYS A 52 10.02 -4.70 -2.37
C LYS A 52 10.76 -5.98 -2.02
N THR A 53 10.03 -7.03 -1.63
CA THR A 53 10.63 -8.35 -1.53
C THR A 53 11.16 -8.73 -2.91
N PRO A 54 12.42 -9.17 -3.01
CA PRO A 54 13.02 -9.42 -4.30
C PRO A 54 12.26 -10.54 -5.02
N GLU A 55 12.12 -10.39 -6.33
CA GLU A 55 11.21 -11.23 -7.14
C GLU A 55 11.57 -12.73 -7.07
N TYR A 56 12.85 -13.07 -6.92
CA TYR A 56 13.28 -14.46 -6.74
C TYR A 56 12.80 -15.08 -5.42
N ILE A 57 12.68 -14.29 -4.33
CA ILE A 57 12.13 -14.80 -3.06
C ILE A 57 10.63 -15.02 -3.19
N LYS A 58 9.92 -14.13 -3.90
CA LYS A 58 8.51 -14.35 -4.22
C LYS A 58 8.33 -15.60 -5.06
N PHE A 59 9.16 -15.80 -6.09
CA PHE A 59 9.15 -16.98 -6.95
C PHE A 59 9.37 -18.27 -6.16
N ILE A 60 10.41 -18.33 -5.33
CA ILE A 60 10.68 -19.51 -4.49
C ILE A 60 9.54 -19.75 -3.51
N ARG A 61 9.00 -18.70 -2.87
CA ARG A 61 7.85 -18.84 -1.96
C ARG A 61 6.63 -19.43 -2.68
N THR A 62 6.33 -18.96 -3.89
CA THR A 62 5.23 -19.49 -4.73
C THR A 62 5.47 -20.94 -5.13
N LEU A 63 6.71 -21.33 -5.45
CA LEU A 63 7.09 -22.72 -5.74
C LEU A 63 6.99 -23.65 -4.53
N THR A 64 7.07 -23.12 -3.32
CA THR A 64 7.01 -23.90 -2.07
C THR A 64 5.62 -23.91 -1.43
N HIS A 65 4.62 -23.26 -2.03
CA HIS A 65 3.30 -23.12 -1.42
C HIS A 65 2.28 -24.12 -2.01
N GLY A 66 1.47 -24.75 -1.16
CA GLY A 66 0.36 -25.61 -1.58
C GLY A 66 0.79 -26.92 -2.26
N PHE A 67 0.26 -27.18 -3.46
CA PHE A 67 0.44 -28.45 -4.20
C PHE A 67 1.89 -28.69 -4.64
N SER A 68 2.66 -27.64 -4.94
CA SER A 68 4.06 -27.79 -5.34
C SER A 68 4.93 -28.40 -4.23
N LEU A 69 4.60 -28.18 -2.95
CA LEU A 69 5.32 -28.80 -1.82
C LEU A 69 5.12 -30.32 -1.77
N LEU A 70 3.91 -30.81 -2.10
CA LEU A 70 3.61 -32.24 -2.16
C LEU A 70 4.43 -32.92 -3.28
N LEU A 71 4.57 -32.26 -4.42
CA LEU A 71 5.37 -32.77 -5.54
C LEU A 71 6.88 -32.75 -5.25
N TRP A 72 7.39 -31.74 -4.55
CA TRP A 72 8.78 -31.72 -4.07
C TRP A 72 9.08 -32.88 -3.11
N ILE A 73 8.16 -33.18 -2.20
CA ILE A 73 8.28 -34.36 -1.31
C ILE A 73 8.25 -35.65 -2.12
N GLY A 74 7.34 -35.77 -3.10
CA GLY A 74 7.26 -36.94 -3.99
C GLY A 74 8.53 -37.16 -4.80
N ALA A 75 9.07 -36.10 -5.42
CA ALA A 75 10.34 -36.15 -6.15
C ALA A 75 11.51 -36.53 -5.23
N GLY A 76 11.54 -35.98 -4.01
CA GLY A 76 12.52 -36.35 -2.99
C GLY A 76 12.44 -37.82 -2.59
N LEU A 77 11.23 -38.35 -2.40
CA LEU A 77 11.00 -39.75 -2.04
C LEU A 77 11.48 -40.70 -3.15
N CYS A 78 11.20 -40.37 -4.43
CA CYS A 78 11.70 -41.14 -5.58
C CYS A 78 13.23 -41.12 -5.65
N PHE A 79 13.86 -39.98 -5.36
CA PHE A 79 15.33 -39.87 -5.36
C PHE A 79 15.95 -40.68 -4.21
N VAL A 80 15.36 -40.64 -3.02
CA VAL A 80 15.81 -41.44 -1.87
C VAL A 80 15.63 -42.94 -2.15
N ALA A 81 14.52 -43.36 -2.75
CA ALA A 81 14.30 -44.75 -3.13
C ALA A 81 15.34 -45.26 -4.15
N CYS A 82 15.68 -44.43 -5.15
CA CYS A 82 16.74 -44.72 -6.11
C CYS A 82 18.11 -44.82 -5.42
N LEU A 83 18.41 -43.91 -4.48
CA LEU A 83 19.67 -43.92 -3.72
C LEU A 83 19.80 -45.18 -2.85
N ILE A 84 18.73 -45.57 -2.15
CA ILE A 84 18.70 -46.79 -1.33
C ILE A 84 18.91 -48.04 -2.21
N ARG A 85 18.20 -48.15 -3.34
CA ARG A 85 18.38 -49.27 -4.27
C ARG A 85 19.79 -49.36 -4.84
N LYS A 86 20.37 -48.22 -5.21
CA LYS A 86 21.77 -48.14 -5.68
C LYS A 86 22.76 -48.62 -4.61
N ILE A 87 22.55 -48.25 -3.34
CA ILE A 87 23.45 -48.65 -2.24
C ILE A 87 23.30 -50.14 -1.88
N ILE A 88 22.07 -50.67 -1.89
CA ILE A 88 21.79 -52.04 -1.43
C ILE A 88 22.03 -53.08 -2.53
N HIS A 89 21.66 -52.78 -3.77
CA HIS A 89 21.64 -53.74 -4.87
C HIS A 89 22.67 -53.46 -5.97
N ASP A 90 23.40 -52.34 -5.91
CA ASP A 90 24.37 -51.86 -6.93
C ASP A 90 23.79 -51.77 -8.37
N GLU A 91 22.47 -51.86 -8.49
CA GLU A 91 21.74 -51.71 -9.75
C GLU A 91 21.21 -50.29 -9.88
N LEU A 92 21.42 -49.70 -11.06
CA LEU A 92 20.84 -48.41 -11.41
C LEU A 92 19.39 -48.62 -11.83
N ASP A 93 18.49 -48.28 -10.92
CA ASP A 93 17.06 -48.31 -11.18
C ASP A 93 16.62 -47.10 -12.00
N THR A 94 16.75 -47.25 -13.31
CA THR A 94 16.52 -46.20 -14.31
C THR A 94 15.07 -45.68 -14.26
N ASP A 95 14.11 -46.52 -13.90
CA ASP A 95 12.68 -46.16 -13.84
C ASP A 95 12.41 -45.12 -12.76
N ASN A 96 12.98 -45.29 -11.56
CA ASN A 96 12.83 -44.34 -10.46
C ASN A 96 13.56 -43.01 -10.73
N LEU A 97 14.69 -43.07 -11.46
CA LEU A 97 15.41 -41.87 -11.89
C LEU A 97 14.60 -41.06 -12.91
N ILE A 98 13.99 -41.74 -13.90
CA ILE A 98 13.14 -41.10 -14.91
C ILE A 98 11.89 -40.50 -14.24
N LEU A 99 11.24 -41.25 -13.34
CA LEU A 99 10.05 -40.76 -12.62
C LEU A 99 10.36 -39.49 -11.80
N GLY A 100 11.50 -39.47 -11.08
CA GLY A 100 11.96 -38.29 -10.36
C GLY A 100 12.24 -37.10 -11.27
N CYS A 101 12.89 -37.32 -12.42
CA CYS A 101 13.18 -36.28 -13.41
C CYS A 101 11.90 -35.68 -14.02
N VAL A 102 10.91 -36.52 -14.32
CA VAL A 102 9.59 -36.09 -14.80
C VAL A 102 8.88 -35.25 -13.74
N LEU A 103 8.88 -35.68 -12.48
CA LEU A 103 8.24 -34.93 -11.39
C LEU A 103 8.87 -33.56 -11.20
N VAL A 104 10.20 -33.45 -11.19
CA VAL A 104 10.90 -32.16 -11.11
C VAL A 104 10.55 -31.26 -12.30
N THR A 105 10.51 -31.82 -13.51
CA THR A 105 10.15 -31.08 -14.73
C THR A 105 8.74 -30.51 -14.64
N VAL A 106 7.76 -31.32 -14.21
CA VAL A 106 6.38 -30.87 -14.03
C VAL A 106 6.31 -29.73 -13.01
N VAL A 107 6.96 -29.86 -11.85
CA VAL A 107 6.98 -28.81 -10.80
C VAL A 107 7.54 -27.49 -11.32
N VAL A 108 8.64 -27.54 -12.07
CA VAL A 108 9.26 -26.34 -12.66
C VAL A 108 8.33 -25.67 -13.67
N VAL A 109 7.69 -26.45 -14.55
CA VAL A 109 6.75 -25.92 -15.55
C VAL A 109 5.53 -25.30 -14.87
N THR A 110 4.87 -26.02 -13.96
CA THR A 110 3.69 -25.51 -13.25
C THR A 110 4.02 -24.27 -12.43
N GLY A 111 5.18 -24.26 -11.78
CA GLY A 111 5.70 -23.12 -11.04
C GLY A 111 5.96 -21.88 -11.89
N CYS A 112 6.53 -22.06 -13.07
CA CYS A 112 6.74 -20.99 -14.04
C CYS A 112 5.39 -20.39 -14.49
N PHE A 113 4.40 -21.24 -14.81
CA PHE A 113 3.05 -20.79 -15.16
C PHE A 113 2.38 -19.99 -14.03
N MET A 114 2.47 -20.48 -12.78
CA MET A 114 1.92 -19.75 -11.62
C MET A 114 2.59 -18.39 -11.43
N TYR A 115 3.92 -18.31 -11.56
CA TYR A 115 4.64 -17.05 -11.48
C TYR A 115 4.21 -16.05 -12.56
N PHE A 116 4.04 -16.52 -13.80
CA PHE A 116 3.54 -15.66 -14.89
C PHE A 116 2.12 -15.15 -14.63
N GLN A 117 1.25 -15.97 -14.03
CA GLN A 117 -0.11 -15.57 -13.68
C GLN A 117 -0.13 -14.54 -12.55
N GLU A 118 0.70 -14.73 -11.53
CA GLU A 118 0.89 -13.81 -10.42
C GLU A 118 1.43 -12.45 -10.89
N HIS A 119 2.46 -12.46 -11.76
CA HIS A 119 3.03 -11.23 -12.33
C HIS A 119 2.05 -10.46 -13.21
N LYS A 120 1.22 -11.17 -14.00
CA LYS A 120 0.16 -10.51 -14.78
C LYS A 120 -0.85 -9.81 -13.89
N SER A 121 -1.26 -10.44 -12.79
CA SER A 121 -2.21 -9.87 -11.83
C SER A 121 -1.65 -8.61 -11.16
N GLN A 122 -0.42 -8.67 -10.65
CA GLN A 122 0.22 -7.54 -9.96
C GLN A 122 0.42 -6.34 -10.89
N LYS A 123 0.85 -6.57 -12.15
CA LYS A 123 1.07 -5.50 -13.13
C LYS A 123 -0.22 -4.76 -13.51
N ILE A 124 -1.32 -5.48 -13.64
CA ILE A 124 -2.63 -4.88 -13.94
C ILE A 124 -3.06 -3.96 -12.79
N MET A 125 -2.93 -4.43 -11.55
CA MET A 125 -3.33 -3.67 -10.37
C MET A 125 -2.47 -2.41 -10.16
N GLU A 126 -1.15 -2.50 -10.36
CA GLU A 126 -0.26 -1.33 -10.30
C GLU A 126 -0.56 -0.32 -11.42
N SER A 127 -0.91 -0.78 -12.62
CA SER A 127 -1.30 0.10 -13.72
C SER A 127 -2.59 0.85 -13.40
N PHE A 128 -3.59 0.19 -12.81
CA PHE A 128 -4.82 0.86 -12.38
C PHE A 128 -4.57 1.92 -11.30
N ALA A 129 -3.69 1.62 -10.32
CA ALA A 129 -3.37 2.55 -9.25
C ALA A 129 -2.62 3.81 -9.74
N ASN A 130 -1.81 3.70 -10.80
CA ASN A 130 -1.08 4.83 -11.38
C ASN A 130 -1.91 5.64 -12.38
N MET A 131 -2.95 5.05 -13.00
CA MET A 131 -3.76 5.72 -14.02
C MET A 131 -4.80 6.69 -13.42
N VAL A 132 -5.21 6.48 -12.16
CA VAL A 132 -6.15 7.37 -11.45
C VAL A 132 -5.44 7.96 -10.23
N PRO A 133 -4.48 8.89 -10.43
CA PRO A 133 -3.87 9.57 -9.30
C PRO A 133 -4.97 10.32 -8.53
N PRO A 134 -5.09 10.09 -7.22
CA PRO A 134 -6.05 10.83 -6.42
C PRO A 134 -5.71 12.32 -6.50
N LYS A 135 -6.73 13.13 -6.77
CA LYS A 135 -6.66 14.59 -6.74
C LYS A 135 -7.33 15.07 -5.47
N ALA A 136 -6.83 16.17 -4.94
CA ALA A 136 -7.40 16.88 -3.81
C ALA A 136 -7.63 18.34 -4.20
N THR A 137 -8.72 18.91 -3.69
CA THR A 137 -9.01 20.33 -3.88
C THR A 137 -8.45 21.10 -2.69
N VAL A 138 -7.59 22.09 -2.95
CA VAL A 138 -6.96 22.91 -1.92
C VAL A 138 -7.17 24.39 -2.19
N ILE A 139 -7.13 25.18 -1.14
CA ILE A 139 -7.16 26.64 -1.21
C ILE A 139 -5.75 27.14 -0.91
N ARG A 140 -5.12 27.78 -1.91
CA ARG A 140 -3.79 28.38 -1.79
C ARG A 140 -3.82 29.82 -2.29
N GLY A 141 -3.33 30.75 -1.46
CA GLY A 141 -3.36 32.18 -1.80
C GLY A 141 -4.77 32.77 -1.97
N GLY A 142 -5.79 32.12 -1.40
CA GLY A 142 -7.20 32.49 -1.57
C GLY A 142 -7.88 31.94 -2.83
N GLU A 143 -7.18 31.19 -3.67
CA GLU A 143 -7.75 30.53 -4.84
C GLU A 143 -7.91 29.03 -4.62
N THR A 144 -9.03 28.48 -5.09
CA THR A 144 -9.31 27.05 -5.05
C THR A 144 -8.70 26.36 -6.27
N MET A 145 -7.80 25.40 -6.04
CA MET A 145 -7.11 24.65 -7.08
C MET A 145 -7.15 23.14 -6.82
N SER A 146 -7.23 22.34 -7.89
CA SER A 146 -7.14 20.88 -7.81
C SER A 146 -5.70 20.44 -8.03
N ILE A 147 -5.08 19.85 -7.02
CA ILE A 147 -3.70 19.33 -7.07
C ILE A 147 -3.67 17.82 -6.89
N VAL A 148 -2.59 17.19 -7.29
CA VAL A 148 -2.38 15.76 -7.05
C VAL A 148 -2.15 15.55 -5.55
N SER A 149 -2.76 14.53 -4.93
CA SER A 149 -2.62 14.29 -3.49
C SER A 149 -1.17 14.11 -3.00
N ARG A 150 -0.24 13.80 -3.93
CA ARG A 150 1.19 13.69 -3.66
C ARG A 150 1.88 15.04 -3.39
N GLU A 151 1.29 16.14 -3.83
CA GLU A 151 1.82 17.51 -3.67
C GLU A 151 1.19 18.25 -2.48
N LEU A 152 0.33 17.57 -1.72
CA LEU A 152 -0.23 18.09 -0.48
C LEU A 152 0.87 18.25 0.56
N VAL A 153 0.85 19.38 1.25
CA VAL A 153 1.80 19.69 2.32
C VAL A 153 1.08 19.97 3.63
N VAL A 154 1.81 19.85 4.74
CA VAL A 154 1.28 20.16 6.06
C VAL A 154 0.98 21.66 6.15
N GLY A 155 -0.27 22.00 6.48
CA GLY A 155 -0.74 23.39 6.56
C GLY A 155 -1.56 23.85 5.34
N ASP A 156 -1.73 22.99 4.33
CA ASP A 156 -2.69 23.26 3.25
C ASP A 156 -4.12 23.29 3.80
N LEU A 157 -4.92 24.20 3.25
CA LEU A 157 -6.36 24.24 3.46
C LEU A 157 -7.03 23.38 2.39
N VAL A 158 -7.67 22.28 2.78
CA VAL A 158 -8.30 21.32 1.87
C VAL A 158 -9.81 21.56 1.87
N ASP A 159 -10.38 21.72 0.68
CA ASP A 159 -11.83 21.74 0.47
C ASP A 159 -12.28 20.36 -0.02
N MET A 160 -13.31 19.80 0.60
CA MET A 160 -13.80 18.45 0.29
C MET A 160 -15.28 18.49 -0.04
N LYS A 161 -15.62 17.90 -1.18
CA LYS A 161 -17.01 17.75 -1.62
C LYS A 161 -17.53 16.35 -1.31
N PHE A 162 -18.85 16.19 -1.38
CA PHE A 162 -19.48 14.89 -1.24
C PHE A 162 -18.96 13.92 -2.30
N GLY A 163 -18.46 12.76 -1.87
CA GLY A 163 -17.89 11.73 -2.74
C GLY A 163 -16.36 11.79 -2.89
N ASP A 164 -15.71 12.85 -2.39
CA ASP A 164 -14.24 12.94 -2.43
C ASP A 164 -13.60 11.99 -1.42
N ARG A 165 -12.47 11.39 -1.80
CA ARG A 165 -11.66 10.58 -0.90
C ARG A 165 -10.76 11.47 -0.05
N ILE A 166 -10.72 11.22 1.25
CA ILE A 166 -9.82 11.92 2.19
C ILE A 166 -8.36 11.69 1.75
N PRO A 167 -7.61 12.74 1.37
CA PRO A 167 -6.29 12.57 0.76
C PRO A 167 -5.13 12.50 1.77
N ALA A 168 -5.34 12.99 3.00
CA ALA A 168 -4.38 12.98 4.10
C ALA A 168 -5.12 13.12 5.44
N ASP A 169 -4.40 12.94 6.56
CA ASP A 169 -4.92 13.25 7.89
C ASP A 169 -5.20 14.76 8.02
N ILE A 170 -6.46 15.12 8.24
CA ILE A 170 -6.95 16.51 8.24
C ILE A 170 -7.66 16.83 9.56
N ARG A 171 -7.55 18.10 9.98
CA ARG A 171 -8.32 18.65 11.08
C ARG A 171 -9.44 19.52 10.51
N ILE A 172 -10.68 19.19 10.87
CA ILE A 172 -11.85 19.92 10.41
C ILE A 172 -11.95 21.25 11.16
N ILE A 173 -11.99 22.34 10.41
CA ILE A 173 -12.19 23.71 10.93
C ILE A 173 -13.63 24.19 10.77
N HIS A 174 -14.29 23.75 9.69
CA HIS A 174 -15.67 24.07 9.34
C HIS A 174 -16.29 22.86 8.65
N SER A 175 -17.52 22.51 8.99
CA SER A 175 -18.24 21.39 8.40
C SER A 175 -19.74 21.64 8.39
N GLN A 176 -20.41 21.35 7.28
CA GLN A 176 -21.86 21.34 7.19
C GLN A 176 -22.31 19.95 6.75
N GLY A 177 -22.89 19.16 7.66
CA GLY A 177 -23.37 17.81 7.36
C GLY A 177 -22.26 16.82 6.94
N PHE A 178 -21.04 16.97 7.48
CA PHE A 178 -19.93 16.10 7.11
C PHE A 178 -20.15 14.67 7.63
N LYS A 179 -20.25 13.73 6.68
CA LYS A 179 -20.33 12.30 6.93
C LYS A 179 -19.12 11.64 6.30
N SER A 180 -18.35 10.91 7.10
CA SER A 180 -17.20 10.14 6.62
C SER A 180 -17.41 8.66 6.88
N THR A 181 -17.02 7.84 5.91
CA THR A 181 -17.06 6.37 6.02
C THR A 181 -15.66 5.85 6.26
N LEU A 182 -15.37 5.42 7.49
CA LEU A 182 -14.09 4.81 7.87
C LEU A 182 -14.12 3.30 7.61
N TYR A 183 -14.12 2.88 6.34
CA TYR A 183 -14.21 1.45 5.98
C TYR A 183 -12.89 0.70 6.20
N THR A 184 -11.75 1.35 5.95
CA THR A 184 -10.45 0.69 5.82
C THR A 184 -9.81 0.29 7.16
N ILE A 185 -10.18 0.92 8.28
CA ILE A 185 -9.46 0.75 9.55
C ILE A 185 -10.15 -0.26 10.49
N LEU A 186 -11.47 -0.47 10.37
CA LEU A 186 -12.24 -1.24 11.37
C LEU A 186 -13.09 -2.40 10.82
N HIS A 187 -13.11 -2.68 9.51
CA HIS A 187 -13.94 -3.75 8.92
C HIS A 187 -15.44 -3.68 9.29
N ASN A 188 -15.88 -2.56 9.86
CA ASN A 188 -17.21 -2.22 10.30
C ASN A 188 -17.49 -0.79 9.81
N ILE A 189 -18.64 -0.61 9.18
CA ILE A 189 -19.08 0.70 8.70
C ILE A 189 -19.52 1.52 9.91
N VAL A 190 -18.64 2.35 10.44
CA VAL A 190 -19.01 3.37 11.43
C VAL A 190 -19.17 4.69 10.69
N TYR A 191 -20.39 5.20 10.65
CA TYR A 191 -20.68 6.56 10.18
C TYR A 191 -20.46 7.52 11.34
N TYR A 192 -19.54 8.46 11.17
CA TYR A 192 -19.42 9.60 12.08
C TYR A 192 -20.06 10.81 11.42
N GLU A 193 -21.11 11.35 12.06
CA GLU A 193 -21.68 12.65 11.75
C GLU A 193 -21.00 13.67 12.68
N LEU A 194 -20.10 14.48 12.12
CA LEU A 194 -19.43 15.52 12.90
C LEU A 194 -20.29 16.79 12.83
N ASN A 195 -21.16 16.96 13.82
CA ASN A 195 -21.86 18.22 14.05
C ASN A 195 -20.95 19.18 14.84
N ASN A 196 -20.10 19.91 14.13
CA ASN A 196 -19.53 21.13 14.69
C ASN A 196 -20.42 22.31 14.29
N THR A 197 -21.47 22.55 15.07
CA THR A 197 -21.99 23.90 15.22
C THR A 197 -21.04 24.64 16.15
N CYS A 198 -20.01 25.29 15.58
CA CYS A 198 -19.29 26.33 16.31
C CYS A 198 -20.25 27.50 16.51
N ASN A 199 -20.96 27.52 17.65
CA ASN A 199 -21.46 28.77 18.20
C ASN A 199 -20.28 29.45 18.90
N ASP A 200 -19.90 30.60 18.35
CA ASP A 200 -19.11 31.72 18.88
C ASP A 200 -17.75 31.46 19.56
#